data_AF-A0A7C7LTF7-F1
#
_entry.id   AF-A0A7C7LTF7-F1
#
_cell.length_a   1.000
_cell.length_b   1.000
_cell.length_c   1.000
_cell.angle_alpha   90.00
_cell.angle_beta   90.00
_cell.angle_gamma   90.00
#
_symmetry.space_group_name_H-M   'P 1'
#
loop_
_entity.id
_entity.type
_entity.pdbx_description
1 polymer ?
#
loop_
_entity_poly.entity_id
_entity_poly.type
_entity_poly.pdbx_seq_one_letter_code
_entity_poly.pdbx_strand_id
1 'polypeptide(L)'
;MLQLLKVYFSTLSVLLVLYFSWAKVSEWRFRDREQRTPRPPIDSRTIGKHYGVDPGNLGKWRRFNQMVVELDDSGHIATVRQGSLASYLEGEKLKSAPESNSAPAQ
;
A
#
# COMPACT_ATOMS: atom_id res chain seq x y z
N MET A 1 50.92 -18.69 15.98
CA MET A 1 49.54 -19.10 15.63
C MET A 1 48.54 -18.82 16.74
N LEU A 2 48.66 -19.39 17.94
CA LEU A 2 47.64 -19.26 19.00
C LEU A 2 47.42 -17.81 19.48
N GLN A 3 48.49 -17.00 19.60
CA GLN A 3 48.40 -15.60 19.96
C GLN A 3 47.71 -14.76 18.87
N LEU A 4 48.04 -15.02 17.59
CA LEU A 4 47.36 -14.38 16.46
C LEU A 4 45.85 -14.66 16.53
N LEU A 5 45.48 -15.93 16.72
CA LEU A 5 44.10 -16.36 16.84
C LEU A 5 43.37 -15.64 17.99
N LYS A 6 44.00 -15.52 19.16
CA LYS A 6 43.45 -14.78 20.31
C LYS A 6 43.22 -13.30 20.00
N VAL A 7 44.16 -12.65 19.30
CA VAL A 7 44.01 -11.25 18.89
C VAL A 7 42.83 -11.10 17.95
N TYR A 8 42.72 -11.96 16.93
CA TYR A 8 41.61 -11.96 15.99
C TYR A 8 40.24 -12.15 16.68
N PHE A 9 40.11 -13.14 17.56
CA PHE A 9 38.87 -13.35 18.32
C PHE A 9 38.54 -12.18 19.24
N SER A 10 39.55 -11.58 19.87
CA SER A 10 39.37 -10.40 20.72
C SER A 10 38.85 -9.22 19.91
N THR A 11 39.48 -8.91 18.77
CA THR A 11 39.03 -7.83 17.88
C THR A 11 37.63 -8.07 17.32
N LEU A 12 37.33 -9.31 16.93
CA LEU A 12 36.00 -9.67 16.43
C LEU A 12 34.93 -9.51 17.51
N SER A 13 35.24 -9.91 18.75
CA SER A 13 34.32 -9.77 19.88
C SER A 13 34.05 -8.31 20.22
N VAL A 14 35.08 -7.46 20.20
CA VAL A 14 34.93 -6.00 20.42
C VAL A 14 34.03 -5.38 19.33
N LEU A 15 34.26 -5.72 18.06
CA LEU A 15 33.41 -5.28 16.95
C LEU A 15 31.96 -5.75 17.12
N LEU A 16 31.76 -7.00 17.54
CA LEU A 16 30.43 -7.55 17.78
C LEU A 16 29.68 -6.77 18.87
N VAL A 17 30.34 -6.52 20.01
CA VAL A 17 29.73 -5.78 21.13
C VAL A 17 29.39 -4.35 20.72
N LEU A 18 30.28 -3.68 19.99
CA LEU A 18 30.04 -2.34 19.44
C LEU A 18 28.83 -2.34 18.50
N TYR A 19 28.77 -3.31 17.58
CA TYR A 19 27.66 -3.43 16.64
C TYR A 19 26.32 -3.67 17.35
N PHE A 20 26.27 -4.62 18.28
CA PHE A 20 25.05 -4.91 19.04
C PHE A 20 24.60 -3.72 19.90
N SER A 21 25.54 -3.01 20.52
CA SER A 21 25.24 -1.81 21.30
C SER A 21 24.67 -0.70 20.42
N TRP A 22 25.29 -0.46 19.27
CA TRP A 22 24.80 0.52 18.29
C TRP A 22 23.41 0.16 17.76
N ALA A 23 23.20 -1.11 17.39
CA ALA A 23 21.92 -1.59 16.89
C ALA A 23 20.81 -1.41 17.94
N LYS A 24 21.08 -1.76 19.20
CA LYS A 24 20.13 -1.59 20.30
C LYS A 24 19.79 -0.12 20.57
N VAL A 25 20.79 0.77 20.50
CA VAL A 25 20.57 2.22 20.64
C VAL A 25 19.75 2.76 19.46
N SER A 26 20.05 2.31 18.25
CA SER A 26 19.32 2.70 17.05
C SER A 26 17.86 2.23 17.14
N GLU A 27 17.64 0.98 17.51
CA GLU A 27 16.31 0.41 17.74
C GLU A 27 15.57 1.21 18.81
N TRP A 28 16.17 1.46 19.98
CA TRP A 28 15.55 2.26 21.04
C TRP A 28 15.17 3.67 20.57
N ARG A 29 16.04 4.31 19.78
CA ARG A 29 15.81 5.66 19.23
C ARG A 29 14.66 5.69 18.21
N PHE A 30 14.41 4.60 17.51
CA PHE A 30 13.43 4.53 16.42
C PHE A 30 12.17 3.74 16.74
N ARG A 31 12.16 2.97 17.84
CA ARG A 31 11.03 2.11 18.25
C ARG A 31 9.71 2.86 18.37
N ASP A 32 9.74 4.14 18.74
CA ASP A 32 8.55 5.00 18.86
C ASP A 32 8.29 5.90 17.63
N ARG A 33 9.16 5.86 16.61
CA ARG A 33 9.03 6.65 15.38
C ARG A 33 8.60 5.81 14.16
N GLU A 34 8.65 4.49 14.26
CA GLU A 34 8.16 3.57 13.24
C GLU A 34 6.64 3.40 13.26
N GLN A 35 5.99 3.82 14.35
CA GLN A 35 4.56 4.10 14.33
C GLN A 35 4.35 5.30 13.42
N ARG A 36 4.05 5.02 12.14
CA ARG A 36 3.34 5.95 11.26
C ARG A 36 2.24 6.55 12.14
N THR A 37 2.39 7.81 12.53
CA THR A 37 1.41 8.48 13.37
C THR A 37 0.05 8.15 12.79
N PRO A 38 -0.87 7.48 13.53
CA PRO A 38 -2.16 7.15 12.99
C PRO A 38 -2.73 8.44 12.44
N ARG A 39 -2.95 8.45 11.12
CA ARG A 39 -3.35 9.65 10.39
C ARG A 39 -4.49 10.28 11.19
N PRO A 40 -4.42 11.58 11.54
CA PRO A 40 -5.44 12.19 12.38
C PRO A 40 -6.80 11.86 11.77
N PRO A 41 -7.82 11.51 12.58
CA PRO A 41 -9.09 11.05 12.08
C PRO A 41 -9.66 12.11 11.14
N ILE A 42 -9.58 11.86 9.83
CA ILE A 42 -10.04 12.79 8.82
C ILE A 42 -11.56 12.66 8.75
N ASP A 43 -12.24 13.79 8.95
CA ASP A 43 -13.68 13.88 8.82
C ASP A 43 -14.12 13.56 7.39
N SER A 44 -15.00 12.57 7.25
CA SER A 44 -15.55 12.14 5.96
C SER A 44 -16.31 13.25 5.26
N ARG A 45 -16.87 14.22 5.99
CA ARG A 45 -17.53 15.38 5.40
C ARG A 45 -16.54 16.30 4.66
N THR A 46 -15.33 16.45 5.20
CA THR A 46 -14.28 17.28 4.58
C THR A 46 -13.73 16.61 3.32
N ILE A 47 -13.51 15.29 3.36
CA ILE A 47 -13.10 14.50 2.19
C ILE A 47 -14.18 14.52 1.11
N GLY A 48 -15.44 14.31 1.49
CA GLY A 48 -16.56 14.31 0.55
C GLY A 48 -16.68 15.63 -0.20
N LYS A 49 -16.51 16.76 0.49
CA LYS A 49 -16.51 18.09 -0.14
C LYS A 49 -15.33 18.29 -1.10
N HIS A 50 -14.15 17.76 -0.77
CA HIS A 50 -12.95 17.93 -1.61
C HIS A 50 -12.99 17.08 -2.89
N TYR A 51 -13.52 15.86 -2.80
CA TYR A 51 -13.57 14.92 -3.94
C TYR A 51 -14.94 14.84 -4.63
N GLY A 52 -15.91 15.68 -4.22
CA GLY A 52 -17.25 15.68 -4.78
C GLY A 52 -18.09 14.45 -4.46
N VAL A 53 -17.78 13.74 -3.35
CA VAL A 53 -18.39 12.46 -3.00
C VAL A 53 -19.34 12.58 -1.80
N ASP A 54 -20.48 11.90 -1.87
CA ASP A 54 -21.37 11.74 -0.73
C ASP A 54 -20.67 11.04 0.45
N PRO A 55 -20.60 11.65 1.64
CA PRO A 55 -19.94 11.06 2.81
C PRO A 55 -20.55 9.71 3.26
N GLY A 56 -21.80 9.41 2.91
CA GLY A 56 -22.42 8.10 3.13
C GLY A 56 -21.76 6.98 2.33
N ASN A 57 -21.26 7.28 1.12
CA ASN A 57 -20.54 6.32 0.27
C ASN A 57 -19.10 6.08 0.75
N LEU A 58 -18.43 7.10 1.30
CA LEU A 58 -17.09 6.94 1.89
C LEU A 58 -17.07 5.90 3.02
N GLY A 59 -18.14 5.85 3.82
CA GLY A 59 -18.29 4.84 4.89
C GLY A 59 -18.40 3.41 4.35
N LYS A 60 -19.03 3.23 3.18
CA LYS A 60 -19.12 1.93 2.50
C LYS A 60 -17.78 1.54 1.90
N TRP A 61 -17.09 2.48 1.25
CA TRP A 61 -15.79 2.24 0.62
C TRP A 61 -14.69 1.93 1.62
N ARG A 62 -14.76 2.51 2.82
CA ARG A 62 -13.82 2.18 3.92
C ARG A 62 -13.88 0.70 4.32
N ARG A 63 -14.97 -0.01 4.03
CA ARG A 63 -15.11 -1.46 4.31
C ARG A 63 -14.53 -2.34 3.20
N PHE A 64 -14.12 -1.77 2.07
CA PHE A 64 -13.54 -2.52 0.97
C PHE A 64 -12.03 -2.67 1.19
N ASN A 65 -11.51 -3.90 1.15
CA ASN A 65 -10.07 -4.17 1.21
C ASN A 65 -9.34 -3.76 -0.08
N GLN A 66 -10.04 -3.83 -1.22
CA GLN A 66 -9.54 -3.40 -2.53
C GLN A 66 -10.69 -2.77 -3.33
N MET A 67 -10.40 -1.66 -3.99
CA MET A 67 -11.34 -0.95 -4.85
C MET A 67 -10.62 -0.31 -6.04
N VAL A 68 -11.35 -0.19 -7.15
CA VAL A 68 -10.96 0.57 -8.33
C VAL A 68 -11.78 1.85 -8.33
N VAL A 69 -11.09 2.99 -8.48
CA VAL A 69 -11.69 4.33 -8.50
C VAL A 69 -11.45 4.91 -9.88
N GLU A 70 -12.54 5.19 -10.59
CA GLU A 70 -12.54 5.94 -11.84
C GLU A 70 -12.71 7.43 -11.51
N LEU A 71 -11.84 8.25 -12.08
CA LEU A 71 -11.87 9.70 -11.93
C LEU A 71 -12.41 10.30 -13.22
N ASP A 72 -13.18 11.39 -13.10
CA ASP A 72 -13.56 12.19 -14.25
C ASP A 72 -12.41 13.10 -14.72
N ASP A 73 -12.61 13.78 -15.85
CA ASP A 73 -11.63 14.72 -16.44
C ASP A 73 -11.31 15.91 -15.52
N SER A 74 -12.14 16.16 -14.51
CA SER A 74 -11.95 17.20 -13.50
C SER A 74 -11.29 16.70 -12.20
N GLY A 75 -10.93 15.41 -12.15
CA GLY A 75 -10.27 14.77 -11.01
C GLY A 75 -11.21 14.38 -9.87
N HIS A 76 -12.53 14.43 -10.06
CA HIS A 76 -13.51 13.95 -9.08
C HIS A 76 -13.82 12.46 -9.28
N ILE A 77 -14.35 11.82 -8.24
CA ILE A 77 -14.64 10.38 -8.27
C ILE A 77 -15.96 10.15 -9.01
N ALA A 78 -15.89 9.55 -10.20
CA ALA A 78 -17.04 9.20 -11.03
C ALA A 78 -17.65 7.85 -10.62
N THR A 79 -16.79 6.85 -10.43
CA THR A 79 -17.24 5.46 -10.22
C THR A 79 -16.30 4.72 -9.29
N VAL A 80 -16.84 3.98 -8.33
CA VAL A 80 -16.06 3.12 -7.42
C VAL A 80 -16.59 1.71 -7.46
N ARG A 81 -15.71 0.75 -7.74
CA ARG A 81 -16.04 -0.68 -7.78
C ARG A 81 -15.19 -1.43 -6.76
N GLN A 82 -15.82 -2.35 -6.06
CA GLN A 82 -15.11 -3.26 -5.16
C GLN A 82 -14.46 -4.38 -5.98
N GLY A 83 -13.17 -4.66 -5.76
CA GLY A 83 -12.43 -5.68 -6.49
C GLY A 83 -10.99 -5.27 -6.81
N SER A 84 -10.26 -6.18 -7.45
CA SER A 84 -8.87 -5.95 -7.87
C SER A 84 -8.85 -5.23 -9.22
N LEU A 85 -7.80 -4.44 -9.46
CA LEU A 85 -7.59 -3.79 -10.76
C LEU A 85 -7.52 -4.82 -11.91
N ALA A 86 -6.93 -5.99 -11.66
CA ALA A 86 -6.85 -7.08 -12.65
C ALA A 86 -8.24 -7.56 -13.08
N SER A 87 -9.15 -7.81 -12.12
CA SER A 87 -10.53 -8.22 -12.44
C SER A 87 -11.31 -7.15 -13.21
N TYR A 88 -11.03 -5.87 -12.95
CA TYR A 88 -11.64 -4.76 -13.67
C TYR A 88 -11.17 -4.71 -15.13
N LEU A 89 -9.86 -4.81 -15.37
CA LEU A 89 -9.27 -4.78 -16.71
C LEU A 89 -9.68 -5.99 -17.55
N GLU A 90 -9.84 -7.17 -16.95
CA GLU A 90 -10.38 -8.35 -17.64
C GLU A 90 -11.84 -8.14 -18.08
N GLY A 91 -12.67 -7.60 -17.18
CA GLY A 91 -14.07 -7.28 -17.48
C GLY A 91 -14.22 -6.20 -18.56
N GLU A 92 -13.36 -5.18 -18.56
CA GLU A 92 -13.34 -4.13 -19.57
C GLU A 92 -12.89 -4.67 -20.94
N LYS A 93 -11.84 -5.50 -20.96
CA LYS A 93 -11.34 -6.17 -22.16
C LYS A 93 -12.42 -7.06 -22.81
N LEU A 94 -13.18 -7.79 -21.99
CA LEU A 94 -14.33 -8.59 -22.43
C LEU A 94 -15.47 -7.73 -23.01
N LYS A 95 -15.68 -6.51 -22.49
CA LYS A 95 -16.70 -5.58 -22.96
C LYS A 95 -16.33 -4.86 -24.25
N SER A 96 -15.03 -4.70 -24.50
CA SER A 96 -14.48 -4.10 -25.73
C SER A 96 -14.19 -5.09 -26.86
N ALA A 97 -14.36 -6.40 -26.63
CA ALA A 97 -14.23 -7.40 -27.68
C ALA A 97 -15.42 -7.26 -28.64
N PRO A 98 -15.20 -7.13 -29.96
CA PRO A 98 -16.29 -7.01 -30.91
C PRO A 98 -17.11 -8.30 -30.88
N GLU A 99 -18.42 -8.16 -30.73
CA GLU A 99 -19.40 -9.22 -30.91
C GLU A 99 -19.22 -9.77 -32.33
N SER A 100 -18.47 -10.86 -32.43
CA SER A 100 -18.24 -11.60 -33.67
C SER A 100 -19.58 -12.17 -34.12
N ASN A 101 -20.31 -11.38 -34.90
CA ASN A 101 -21.50 -11.80 -35.63
C ASN A 101 -21.16 -13.02 -36.50
N SER A 102 -21.38 -14.21 -35.96
CA SER A 102 -21.50 -15.44 -36.73
C SER A 102 -22.85 -15.41 -37.45
N ALA A 103 -22.88 -14.83 -38.65
CA ALA A 103 -23.95 -15.03 -39.61
C ALA A 103 -23.90 -16.49 -40.13
N PRO A 104 -25.04 -17.18 -40.30
CA PRO A 104 -25.05 -18.50 -40.91
C PRO A 104 -24.87 -18.34 -42.42
N ALA A 105 -23.89 -19.04 -42.99
CA ALA A 105 -23.79 -19.21 -44.44
C ALA A 105 -24.94 -20.13 -44.90
N GLN A 106 -25.75 -19.62 -45.82
CA GLN A 106 -26.75 -20.39 -46.58
C GLN A 106 -26.07 -21.24 -47.66
#